data_AF-A0A093VLB2-F1
#
_entry.id   AF-A0A093VLB2-F1
#
_cell.length_a   1.000
_cell.length_b   1.000
_cell.length_c   1.000
_cell.angle_alpha   90.00
_cell.angle_beta   90.00
_cell.angle_gamma   90.00
#
_symmetry.space_group_name_H-M   'P 1'
#
loop_
_entity.id
_entity.type
_entity.pdbx_description
1 polymer ?
#
loop_
_entity_poly.entity_id
_entity_poly.type
_entity_poly.pdbx_seq_one_letter_code
_entity_poly.pdbx_strand_id
1 'polypeptide(L)'
;MGWRSSYRTLGIFTTIILVLFCFLYEETKYGKVIEGLSSSDSVEERHTVVNNLKSEQKIEARDDEPTRPSMGMNTNHQVDATIPMRSWKQRLAFHTYTPESIWPYFYRPFVVLSTFPTVIFCAVQYAFSVAFLTIIITVTSLVFPNPPYNFTSQQVGFMGLGPFVGNLLGAIYGGIFGDWSILYFSRRNKGYYEPEMRLYTLHLPALFMSGGLIMFGVTLDRGMHWIYPSIGGAFFGFGLGCIGDVSLTLVIDSYRNLTGDAFTGVAFLRNVISIGVPFGITPWISNSGLQNMFIECGFISLLVLSLTILIILYGKRSRARLAPQYAAMSKWKSN
;
A
#
# COMPACT_ATOMS: atom_id res chain seq x y z
N MET A 1 2.91 -6.45 -36.08
CA MET A 1 1.85 -5.42 -35.89
C MET A 1 2.50 -4.05 -35.67
N GLY A 2 2.08 -3.01 -36.38
CA GLY A 2 2.67 -1.66 -36.23
C GLY A 2 2.26 -0.94 -34.94
N TRP A 3 2.94 0.14 -34.57
CA TRP A 3 2.69 0.95 -33.36
C TRP A 3 1.22 1.40 -33.21
N ARG A 4 0.52 1.62 -34.33
CA ARG A 4 -0.92 1.97 -34.36
C ARG A 4 -1.82 0.87 -33.76
N SER A 5 -1.41 -0.39 -33.85
CA SER A 5 -2.17 -1.51 -33.29
C SER A 5 -2.17 -1.49 -31.76
N SER A 6 -1.06 -1.07 -31.14
CA SER A 6 -0.95 -0.95 -29.69
C SER A 6 -1.98 0.05 -29.13
N TYR A 7 -2.10 1.23 -29.77
CA TYR A 7 -3.10 2.23 -29.40
C TYR A 7 -4.54 1.75 -29.57
N ARG A 8 -4.82 0.96 -30.61
CA ARG A 8 -6.17 0.38 -30.83
C ARG A 8 -6.52 -0.64 -29.75
N THR A 9 -5.60 -1.55 -29.43
CA THR A 9 -5.80 -2.54 -28.37
C THR A 9 -5.97 -1.87 -27.02
N LEU A 10 -5.13 -0.87 -26.70
CA LEU A 10 -5.27 -0.09 -25.47
C LEU A 10 -6.63 0.59 -25.40
N GLY A 11 -7.07 1.27 -26.48
CA GLY A 11 -8.36 1.93 -26.55
C GLY A 11 -9.55 0.98 -26.34
N ILE A 12 -9.51 -0.23 -26.90
CA ILE A 12 -10.53 -1.26 -26.67
C ILE A 12 -10.57 -1.65 -25.18
N PHE A 13 -9.41 -1.97 -24.59
CA PHE A 13 -9.34 -2.34 -23.17
C PHE A 13 -9.82 -1.21 -22.26
N THR A 14 -9.39 0.03 -22.50
CA THR A 14 -9.84 1.20 -21.75
C THR A 14 -11.34 1.43 -21.90
N THR A 15 -11.91 1.20 -23.09
CA THR A 15 -13.35 1.31 -23.31
C THR A 15 -14.13 0.25 -22.55
N ILE A 16 -13.65 -1.01 -22.54
CA ILE A 16 -14.25 -2.10 -21.77
C ILE A 16 -14.20 -1.76 -20.27
N ILE A 17 -13.05 -1.31 -19.77
CA ILE A 17 -12.90 -0.90 -18.37
C ILE A 17 -13.85 0.26 -18.04
N LEU A 18 -13.96 1.26 -18.91
CA LEU A 18 -14.86 2.39 -18.73
C LEU A 18 -16.33 1.95 -18.68
N VAL A 19 -16.75 1.05 -19.58
CA VAL A 19 -18.09 0.45 -19.56
C VAL A 19 -18.31 -0.31 -18.25
N LEU A 20 -17.35 -1.12 -17.82
CA LEU A 20 -17.43 -1.83 -16.54
C LEU A 20 -17.54 -0.86 -15.36
N PHE A 21 -16.78 0.24 -15.33
CA PHE A 21 -16.92 1.27 -14.31
C PHE A 21 -18.32 1.89 -14.31
N CYS A 22 -18.86 2.23 -15.48
CA CYS A 22 -20.20 2.83 -15.58
C CYS A 22 -21.31 1.90 -15.05
N PHE A 23 -21.16 0.57 -15.18
CA PHE A 23 -22.22 -0.39 -14.85
C PHE A 23 -21.99 -1.19 -13.55
N LEU A 24 -20.75 -1.35 -13.10
CA LEU A 24 -20.38 -2.15 -11.92
C LEU A 24 -19.81 -1.32 -10.77
N TYR A 25 -19.48 -0.04 -10.97
CA TYR A 25 -18.95 0.80 -9.88
C TYR A 25 -20.09 1.26 -8.98
N GLU A 26 -20.35 0.48 -7.94
CA GLU A 26 -21.33 0.82 -6.92
C GLU A 26 -20.77 1.87 -5.95
N GLU A 27 -21.44 3.01 -5.86
CA GLU A 27 -21.14 4.05 -4.88
C GLU A 27 -21.47 3.55 -3.47
N THR A 28 -20.44 3.43 -2.62
CA THR A 28 -20.54 2.91 -1.24
C THR A 28 -20.65 4.02 -0.19
N LYS A 29 -20.87 5.28 -0.60
CA LYS A 29 -20.99 6.39 0.36
C LYS A 29 -22.27 6.27 1.19
N TYR A 30 -22.12 5.72 2.40
CA TYR A 30 -23.16 5.66 3.42
C TYR A 30 -23.10 6.93 4.28
N GLY A 31 -24.10 7.81 4.14
CA GLY A 31 -24.11 9.14 4.79
C GLY A 31 -24.62 9.18 6.25
N LYS A 32 -25.11 8.07 6.79
CA LYS A 32 -25.49 8.00 8.21
C LYS A 32 -24.30 7.48 9.01
N VAL A 33 -23.64 8.40 9.72
CA VAL A 33 -22.72 8.05 10.81
C VAL A 33 -23.55 7.31 11.84
N ILE A 34 -23.23 6.03 12.08
CA ILE A 34 -23.78 5.29 13.21
C ILE A 34 -23.05 5.84 14.44
N GLU A 35 -23.61 6.86 15.08
CA GLU A 35 -23.23 7.20 16.44
C GLU A 35 -23.61 6.01 17.33
N GLY A 36 -22.59 5.30 17.82
CA GLY A 36 -22.81 4.28 18.84
C GLY A 36 -23.26 4.97 20.12
N LEU A 37 -24.57 5.03 20.37
CA LEU A 37 -25.09 5.28 21.71
C LEU A 37 -24.62 4.13 22.60
N SER A 38 -23.80 4.42 23.60
CA SER A 38 -23.56 3.45 24.66
C SER A 38 -24.88 3.25 25.40
N SER A 39 -25.48 2.06 25.29
CA SER A 39 -26.65 1.66 26.05
C SER A 39 -26.30 1.54 27.53
N SER A 40 -26.34 2.66 28.25
CA SER A 40 -26.33 2.68 29.73
C SER A 40 -27.74 2.73 30.31
N ASP A 41 -28.78 3.01 29.52
CA ASP A 41 -30.14 3.28 30.05
C ASP A 41 -31.10 2.08 30.02
N SER A 42 -30.69 0.91 29.51
CA SER A 42 -31.59 -0.26 29.38
C SER A 42 -31.37 -1.37 30.42
N VAL A 43 -30.52 -1.16 31.42
CA VAL A 43 -30.22 -2.15 32.47
C VAL A 43 -31.24 -2.10 33.62
N GLU A 44 -31.91 -0.97 33.87
CA GLU A 44 -32.80 -0.83 35.04
C GLU A 44 -34.14 -1.58 34.91
N GLU A 45 -34.72 -1.73 33.70
CA GLU A 45 -36.03 -2.37 33.55
C GLU A 45 -36.01 -3.91 33.52
N ARG A 46 -34.87 -4.56 33.22
CA ARG A 46 -34.80 -6.04 33.19
C ARG A 46 -34.54 -6.68 34.55
N HIS A 47 -34.08 -5.93 35.55
CA HIS A 47 -33.79 -6.47 36.87
C HIS A 47 -35.04 -6.69 37.75
N THR A 48 -36.16 -6.03 37.46
CA THR A 48 -37.40 -6.18 38.25
C THR A 48 -38.23 -7.41 37.84
N VAL A 49 -38.19 -7.81 36.56
CA VAL A 49 -39.00 -8.94 36.06
C VAL A 49 -38.39 -10.30 36.41
N VAL A 50 -37.06 -10.41 36.48
CA VAL A 50 -36.37 -11.70 36.75
C VAL A 50 -36.36 -12.05 38.25
N ASN A 51 -36.44 -11.06 39.14
CA ASN A 51 -36.46 -11.30 40.59
C ASN A 51 -37.78 -11.91 41.10
N ASN A 52 -38.90 -11.70 40.40
CA ASN A 52 -40.20 -12.26 40.79
C ASN A 52 -40.40 -13.75 40.42
N LEU A 53 -39.51 -14.32 39.61
CA LEU A 53 -39.62 -15.72 39.15
C LEU A 53 -38.75 -16.69 39.94
N LYS A 54 -37.88 -16.21 40.84
CA LYS A 54 -36.89 -17.05 41.57
C LYS A 54 -37.15 -17.20 43.08
N SER A 55 -38.27 -16.70 43.59
CA SER A 55 -38.63 -16.80 45.02
C SER A 55 -39.27 -18.13 45.46
N GLU A 56 -39.49 -19.08 44.55
CA GLU A 56 -39.94 -20.45 44.89
C GLU A 56 -38.96 -21.50 44.38
N GLN A 57 -37.85 -21.68 45.10
CA GLN A 57 -37.28 -22.99 45.45
C GLN A 57 -35.92 -22.80 46.13
N LYS A 58 -35.85 -23.33 47.33
CA LYS A 58 -34.74 -23.25 48.28
C LYS A 58 -34.00 -24.61 48.27
N ILE A 59 -32.74 -24.59 48.76
CA ILE A 59 -31.96 -25.73 49.32
C ILE A 59 -31.12 -26.47 48.23
N GLU A 60 -29.79 -26.67 48.26
CA GLU A 60 -28.78 -26.89 49.33
C GLU A 60 -27.30 -26.74 48.83
N ALA A 61 -26.36 -26.42 49.76
CA ALA A 61 -24.88 -26.67 49.82
C ALA A 61 -23.91 -25.96 48.82
N ARG A 62 -23.03 -25.00 49.25
CA ARG A 62 -21.62 -25.11 49.79
C ARG A 62 -20.60 -25.72 48.81
N ASP A 63 -19.39 -25.20 48.49
CA ASP A 63 -18.43 -24.25 49.11
C ASP A 63 -17.48 -23.60 48.04
N ASP A 64 -16.92 -22.42 48.37
CA ASP A 64 -15.58 -21.81 48.11
C ASP A 64 -14.94 -21.60 46.70
N GLU A 65 -14.88 -20.35 46.21
CA GLU A 65 -13.71 -19.41 46.19
C GLU A 65 -13.93 -18.20 45.22
N PRO A 66 -13.32 -17.01 45.44
CA PRO A 66 -13.79 -15.75 44.86
C PRO A 66 -13.21 -15.50 43.46
N THR A 67 -14.06 -15.57 42.44
CA THR A 67 -13.69 -15.06 41.10
C THR A 67 -13.82 -13.53 41.09
N ARG A 68 -12.67 -12.85 41.01
CA ARG A 68 -12.55 -11.39 40.80
C ARG A 68 -13.42 -10.97 39.61
N PRO A 69 -14.20 -9.86 39.69
CA PRO A 69 -14.98 -9.42 38.55
C PRO A 69 -14.03 -8.93 37.46
N SER A 70 -13.91 -9.71 36.38
CA SER A 70 -13.34 -9.22 35.14
C SER A 70 -14.27 -8.14 34.60
N MET A 71 -13.83 -6.89 34.68
CA MET A 71 -14.48 -5.77 34.01
C MET A 71 -14.20 -5.90 32.50
N GLY A 72 -14.83 -6.90 31.90
CA GLY A 72 -14.92 -7.06 30.45
C GLY A 72 -15.88 -6.02 29.93
N MET A 73 -15.35 -4.97 29.33
CA MET A 73 -16.13 -4.01 28.56
C MET A 73 -16.61 -4.73 27.29
N ASN A 74 -17.71 -5.48 27.41
CA ASN A 74 -18.39 -6.09 26.28
C ASN A 74 -19.08 -4.98 25.49
N THR A 75 -18.35 -4.34 24.58
CA THR A 75 -18.96 -3.50 23.53
C THR A 75 -19.67 -4.41 22.55
N ASN A 76 -20.90 -4.81 22.90
CA ASN A 76 -21.81 -5.49 21.97
C ASN A 76 -22.25 -4.48 20.90
N HIS A 77 -21.47 -4.33 19.84
CA HIS A 77 -21.92 -3.70 18.61
C HIS A 77 -22.99 -4.60 17.98
N GLN A 78 -24.26 -4.38 18.30
CA GLN A 78 -25.35 -5.03 17.59
C GLN A 78 -25.44 -4.41 16.19
N VAL A 79 -25.07 -5.20 15.18
CA VAL A 79 -25.28 -4.84 13.78
C VAL A 79 -26.78 -4.87 13.54
N ASP A 80 -27.38 -3.69 13.33
CA ASP A 80 -28.79 -3.59 13.00
C ASP A 80 -29.05 -4.15 11.59
N ALA A 81 -29.53 -5.39 11.54
CA ALA A 81 -29.86 -6.08 10.29
C ALA A 81 -31.15 -5.57 9.64
N THR A 82 -31.87 -4.63 10.27
CA THR A 82 -33.10 -4.05 9.72
C THR A 82 -32.85 -2.91 8.72
N ILE A 83 -31.60 -2.49 8.53
CA ILE A 83 -31.23 -1.44 7.59
C ILE A 83 -31.44 -1.95 6.14
N PRO A 84 -32.40 -1.39 5.37
CA PRO A 84 -32.68 -1.87 4.02
C PRO A 84 -31.53 -1.53 3.07
N MET A 85 -31.15 -2.49 2.21
CA MET A 85 -30.20 -2.26 1.13
C MET A 85 -30.76 -1.23 0.14
N ARG A 86 -29.94 -0.25 -0.28
CA ARG A 86 -30.34 0.72 -1.32
C ARG A 86 -30.64 -0.01 -2.63
N SER A 87 -31.65 0.47 -3.35
CA SER A 87 -32.02 -0.07 -4.67
C SER A 87 -30.83 0.07 -5.65
N TRP A 88 -30.72 -0.83 -6.62
CA TRP A 88 -29.63 -0.86 -7.60
C TRP A 88 -29.42 0.50 -8.30
N LYS A 89 -30.51 1.23 -8.59
CA LYS A 89 -30.46 2.59 -9.17
C LYS A 89 -29.90 3.65 -8.21
N GLN A 90 -30.08 3.49 -6.90
CA GLN A 90 -29.52 4.38 -5.87
C GLN A 90 -28.06 4.05 -5.55
N ARG A 91 -27.60 2.83 -5.85
CA ARG A 91 -26.19 2.40 -5.75
C ARG A 91 -25.36 2.86 -6.95
N LEU A 92 -25.99 3.02 -8.11
CA LEU A 92 -25.40 3.56 -9.35
C LEU A 92 -25.63 5.07 -9.55
N ALA A 93 -25.94 5.81 -8.49
CA ALA A 93 -26.16 7.25 -8.61
C ALA A 93 -24.87 7.95 -9.07
N PHE A 94 -24.87 8.46 -10.31
CA PHE A 94 -23.70 9.10 -10.93
C PHE A 94 -23.25 10.39 -10.21
N HIS A 95 -24.13 11.00 -9.42
CA HIS A 95 -23.85 12.22 -8.69
C HIS A 95 -24.42 12.15 -7.28
N THR A 96 -23.55 12.24 -6.27
CA THR A 96 -23.93 12.31 -4.86
C THR A 96 -23.49 13.66 -4.29
N TYR A 97 -24.46 14.52 -3.96
CA TYR A 97 -24.18 15.81 -3.36
C TYR A 97 -23.60 15.63 -1.95
N THR A 98 -22.45 16.26 -1.69
CA THR A 98 -21.83 16.30 -0.35
C THR A 98 -21.68 17.76 0.06
N PRO A 99 -22.17 18.18 1.23
CA PRO A 99 -22.09 19.57 1.70
C PRO A 99 -20.68 20.00 2.16
N GLU A 100 -19.66 19.17 1.93
CA GLU A 100 -18.30 19.41 2.40
C GLU A 100 -17.50 20.24 1.38
N SER A 101 -16.69 21.17 1.88
CA SER A 101 -15.79 21.95 1.04
C SER A 101 -14.69 21.06 0.44
N ILE A 102 -14.37 21.29 -0.85
CA ILE A 102 -13.31 20.56 -1.58
C ILE A 102 -11.91 20.96 -1.08
N TRP A 103 -11.74 22.19 -0.57
CA TRP A 103 -10.44 22.73 -0.16
C TRP A 103 -9.72 21.86 0.89
N PRO A 104 -10.37 21.42 1.99
CA PRO A 104 -9.84 20.42 2.91
C PRO A 104 -9.19 19.22 2.23
N TYR A 105 -9.86 18.65 1.23
CA TYR A 105 -9.37 17.46 0.52
C TYR A 105 -8.13 17.72 -0.32
N PHE A 106 -7.90 18.96 -0.75
CA PHE A 106 -6.72 19.33 -1.54
C PHE A 106 -5.45 19.42 -0.69
N TYR A 107 -5.50 20.08 0.49
CA TYR A 107 -4.31 20.25 1.34
C TYR A 107 -4.07 19.10 2.34
N ARG A 108 -5.11 18.33 2.70
CA ARG A 108 -5.04 17.16 3.60
C ARG A 108 -3.89 16.21 3.28
N PRO A 109 -3.74 15.73 2.02
CA PRO A 109 -2.66 14.83 1.65
C PRO A 109 -1.26 15.40 1.95
N PHE A 110 -1.04 16.69 1.73
CA PHE A 110 0.25 17.35 1.98
C PHE A 110 0.54 17.47 3.47
N VAL A 111 -0.49 17.74 4.29
CA VAL A 111 -0.36 17.78 5.74
C VAL A 111 -0.07 16.39 6.29
N VAL A 112 -0.82 15.37 5.86
CA VAL A 112 -0.60 13.96 6.27
C VAL A 112 0.79 13.50 5.86
N LEU A 113 1.21 13.80 4.63
CA LEU A 113 2.56 13.52 4.16
C LEU A 113 3.58 14.19 5.08
N SER A 114 3.52 15.51 5.29
CA SER A 114 4.53 16.24 6.08
C SER A 114 4.55 15.89 7.57
N THR A 115 3.41 15.46 8.13
CA THR A 115 3.25 15.23 9.58
C THR A 115 3.73 13.85 10.00
N PHE A 116 3.57 12.84 9.14
CA PHE A 116 3.87 11.45 9.48
C PHE A 116 5.14 10.95 8.77
N PRO A 117 6.26 10.79 9.49
CA PRO A 117 7.52 10.33 8.90
C PRO A 117 7.41 8.99 8.19
N THR A 118 6.59 8.07 8.72
CA THR A 118 6.33 6.78 8.08
C THR A 118 5.68 6.94 6.71
N VAL A 119 4.78 7.91 6.53
CA VAL A 119 4.11 8.16 5.25
C VAL A 119 5.09 8.78 4.25
N ILE A 120 5.90 9.76 4.66
CA ILE A 120 6.96 10.32 3.80
C ILE A 120 7.92 9.22 3.36
N PHE A 121 8.36 8.37 4.29
CA PHE A 121 9.27 7.29 3.97
C PHE A 121 8.66 6.33 2.94
N CYS A 122 7.42 5.86 3.15
CA CYS A 122 6.74 5.02 2.17
C CYS A 122 6.57 5.73 0.82
N ALA A 123 6.28 7.03 0.83
CA ALA A 123 6.16 7.84 -0.38
C ALA A 123 7.48 7.93 -1.14
N VAL A 124 8.58 8.24 -0.45
CA VAL A 124 9.93 8.32 -1.03
C VAL A 124 10.36 6.96 -1.55
N GLN A 125 10.22 5.90 -0.75
CA GLN A 125 10.57 4.53 -1.13
C GLN A 125 9.83 4.12 -2.41
N TYR A 126 8.51 4.31 -2.45
CA TYR A 126 7.70 3.95 -3.62
C TYR A 126 8.01 4.84 -4.83
N ALA A 127 8.22 6.14 -4.62
CA ALA A 127 8.57 7.07 -5.68
C ALA A 127 9.91 6.74 -6.35
N PHE A 128 10.94 6.41 -5.57
CA PHE A 128 12.23 5.97 -6.11
C PHE A 128 12.13 4.62 -6.81
N SER A 129 11.39 3.65 -6.26
CA SER A 129 11.20 2.36 -6.93
C SER A 129 10.54 2.54 -8.31
N VAL A 130 9.55 3.42 -8.44
CA VAL A 130 8.90 3.72 -9.73
C VAL A 130 9.82 4.55 -10.64
N ALA A 131 10.61 5.47 -10.09
CA ALA A 131 11.63 6.19 -10.87
C ALA A 131 12.64 5.24 -11.53
N PHE A 132 13.14 4.24 -10.79
CA PHE A 132 14.04 3.23 -11.36
C PHE A 132 13.37 2.39 -12.44
N LEU A 133 12.07 2.07 -12.30
CA LEU A 133 11.30 1.42 -13.36
C LEU A 133 11.25 2.29 -14.61
N THR A 134 11.00 3.60 -14.45
CA THR A 134 11.04 4.55 -15.57
C THR A 134 12.41 4.58 -16.24
N ILE A 135 13.51 4.57 -15.47
CA ILE A 135 14.87 4.51 -16.02
C ILE A 135 15.07 3.26 -16.88
N ILE A 136 14.69 2.08 -16.37
CA ILE A 136 14.79 0.83 -17.12
C ILE A 136 13.99 0.91 -18.42
N ILE A 137 12.74 1.40 -18.39
CA ILE A 137 11.90 1.50 -19.58
C ILE A 137 12.50 2.45 -20.62
N THR A 138 12.98 3.63 -20.18
CA THR A 138 13.58 4.63 -21.06
C THR A 138 14.88 4.11 -21.67
N VAL A 139 15.78 3.55 -20.86
CA VAL A 139 17.04 2.96 -21.33
C VAL A 139 16.79 1.81 -22.30
N THR A 140 15.82 0.94 -21.99
CA THR A 140 15.45 -0.17 -22.87
C THR A 140 15.06 0.35 -24.26
N SER A 141 14.30 1.44 -24.30
CA SER A 141 13.87 2.08 -25.55
C SER A 141 15.01 2.80 -26.29
N LEU A 142 16.06 3.24 -25.57
CA LEU A 142 17.20 3.94 -26.15
C LEU A 142 18.28 2.98 -26.67
N VAL A 143 18.57 1.88 -25.97
CA VAL A 143 19.74 1.04 -26.24
C VAL A 143 19.41 -0.16 -27.13
N PHE A 144 18.29 -0.85 -26.91
CA PHE A 144 17.97 -2.08 -27.65
C PHE A 144 17.73 -1.91 -29.16
N PRO A 145 17.24 -0.76 -29.67
CA PRO A 145 17.17 -0.54 -31.11
C PRO A 145 18.53 -0.41 -31.79
N ASN A 146 19.59 -0.09 -31.04
CA ASN A 146 20.94 0.14 -31.57
C ASN A 146 21.77 -1.17 -31.55
N PRO A 147 22.89 -1.23 -32.29
CA PRO A 147 23.85 -2.33 -32.18
C PRO A 147 24.36 -2.46 -30.73
N PRO A 148 24.51 -3.68 -30.18
CA PRO A 148 24.56 -4.99 -30.83
C PRO A 148 23.21 -5.72 -31.00
N TYR A 149 22.11 -5.22 -30.45
CA TYR A 149 20.84 -5.96 -30.41
C TYR A 149 19.97 -5.75 -31.65
N ASN A 150 19.93 -4.53 -32.21
CA ASN A 150 19.12 -4.17 -33.39
C ASN A 150 17.66 -4.65 -33.29
N PHE A 151 17.05 -4.51 -32.10
CA PHE A 151 15.70 -5.00 -31.85
C PHE A 151 14.64 -4.13 -32.55
N THR A 152 13.63 -4.81 -33.10
CA THR A 152 12.42 -4.15 -33.59
C THR A 152 11.61 -3.58 -32.42
N SER A 153 10.78 -2.57 -32.67
CA SER A 153 9.96 -1.95 -31.62
C SER A 153 9.05 -2.94 -30.86
N GLN A 154 8.64 -4.03 -31.51
CA GLN A 154 7.87 -5.10 -30.85
C GLN A 154 8.73 -5.88 -29.85
N GLN A 155 9.97 -6.21 -30.20
CA GLN A 155 10.90 -6.93 -29.32
C GLN A 155 11.32 -6.08 -28.12
N VAL A 156 11.50 -4.77 -28.30
CA VAL A 156 11.72 -3.82 -27.21
C VAL A 156 10.54 -3.85 -26.22
N GLY A 157 9.30 -3.94 -26.73
CA GLY A 157 8.12 -4.10 -25.89
C GLY A 157 8.11 -5.40 -25.07
N PHE A 158 8.55 -6.52 -25.66
CA PHE A 158 8.63 -7.80 -24.95
C PHE A 158 9.68 -7.82 -23.83
N MET A 159 10.67 -6.94 -23.88
CA MET A 159 11.67 -6.78 -22.83
C MET A 159 11.04 -6.31 -21.49
N GLY A 160 9.84 -5.71 -21.54
CA GLY A 160 9.03 -5.41 -20.35
C GLY A 160 8.45 -6.63 -19.63
N LEU A 161 8.43 -7.82 -20.26
CA LEU A 161 7.92 -9.05 -19.63
C LEU A 161 8.81 -9.53 -18.47
N GLY A 162 10.12 -9.30 -18.54
CA GLY A 162 11.05 -9.68 -17.46
C GLY A 162 10.66 -9.01 -16.13
N PRO A 163 10.65 -7.67 -16.05
CA PRO A 163 10.16 -6.95 -14.87
C PRO A 163 8.73 -7.31 -14.46
N PHE A 164 7.83 -7.57 -15.42
CA PHE A 164 6.46 -7.97 -15.12
C PHE A 164 6.39 -9.32 -14.38
N VAL A 165 7.09 -10.36 -14.88
CA VAL A 165 7.13 -11.67 -14.24
C VAL A 165 7.78 -11.57 -12.86
N GLY A 166 8.88 -10.82 -12.76
CA GLY A 166 9.51 -10.51 -11.48
C GLY A 166 8.55 -9.89 -10.48
N ASN A 167 7.80 -8.87 -10.90
CA ASN A 167 6.82 -8.17 -10.05
C ASN A 167 5.69 -9.09 -9.59
N LEU A 168 5.20 -9.99 -10.45
CA LEU A 168 4.18 -10.97 -10.06
C LEU A 168 4.69 -11.91 -8.96
N LEU A 169 5.91 -12.43 -9.12
CA LEU A 169 6.55 -13.25 -8.09
C LEU A 169 6.81 -12.46 -6.80
N GLY A 170 7.21 -11.18 -6.93
CA GLY A 170 7.41 -10.26 -5.83
C GLY A 170 6.15 -9.99 -5.03
N ALA A 171 5.00 -9.81 -5.71
CA ALA A 171 3.71 -9.62 -5.06
C ALA A 171 3.25 -10.88 -4.29
N ILE A 172 3.42 -12.06 -4.89
CA ILE A 172 3.13 -13.34 -4.21
C ILE A 172 4.02 -13.51 -2.97
N TYR A 173 5.31 -13.21 -3.11
CA TYR A 173 6.26 -13.24 -2.00
C TYR A 173 5.87 -12.25 -0.90
N GLY A 174 5.60 -10.99 -1.27
CA GLY A 174 5.21 -9.92 -0.33
C GLY A 174 3.94 -10.23 0.45
N GLY A 175 2.95 -10.85 -0.19
CA GLY A 175 1.73 -11.31 0.48
C GLY A 175 1.99 -12.46 1.46
N ILE A 176 2.49 -13.59 0.97
CA ILE A 176 2.63 -14.81 1.78
C ILE A 176 3.67 -14.62 2.90
N PHE A 177 4.86 -14.15 2.55
CA PHE A 177 5.94 -13.96 3.53
C PHE A 177 5.71 -12.73 4.41
N GLY A 178 5.00 -11.71 3.92
CA GLY A 178 4.58 -10.58 4.74
C GLY A 178 3.68 -11.03 5.89
N ASP A 179 2.63 -11.78 5.58
CA ASP A 179 1.68 -12.25 6.60
C ASP A 179 2.29 -13.32 7.52
N TRP A 180 3.13 -14.21 6.97
CA TRP A 180 3.86 -15.18 7.79
C TRP A 180 4.83 -14.51 8.78
N SER A 181 5.56 -13.48 8.33
CA SER A 181 6.48 -12.70 9.15
C SER A 181 5.75 -12.06 10.33
N ILE A 182 4.58 -11.47 10.08
CA ILE A 182 3.73 -10.89 11.13
C ILE A 182 3.33 -11.93 12.18
N LEU A 183 2.83 -13.09 11.75
CA LEU A 183 2.39 -14.12 12.68
C LEU A 183 3.57 -14.63 13.52
N TYR A 184 4.74 -14.79 12.91
CA TYR A 184 5.96 -15.22 13.57
C TYR A 184 6.45 -14.19 14.61
N PHE A 185 6.58 -12.92 14.23
CA PHE A 185 7.04 -11.86 15.14
C PHE A 185 6.01 -11.51 16.20
N SER A 186 4.72 -11.54 15.89
CA SER A 186 3.65 -11.32 16.87
C SER A 186 3.65 -12.40 17.96
N ARG A 187 3.82 -13.69 17.58
CA ARG A 187 3.98 -14.78 18.55
C ARG A 187 5.18 -14.58 19.49
N ARG A 188 6.29 -14.05 18.97
CA ARG A 188 7.47 -13.72 19.77
C ARG A 188 7.29 -12.45 20.62
N ASN A 189 6.44 -11.51 20.18
CA ASN A 189 6.15 -10.27 20.89
C ASN A 189 4.95 -10.40 21.85
N LYS A 190 4.81 -11.55 22.52
CA LYS A 190 3.72 -11.81 23.48
C LYS A 190 2.30 -11.62 22.88
N GLY A 191 2.15 -11.77 21.57
CA GLY A 191 0.87 -11.60 20.86
C GLY A 191 0.55 -10.17 20.41
N TYR A 192 1.43 -9.19 20.65
CA TYR A 192 1.19 -7.81 20.21
C TYR A 192 1.64 -7.60 18.76
N TYR A 193 0.67 -7.25 17.90
CA TYR A 193 0.91 -6.90 16.51
C TYR A 193 1.49 -5.49 16.37
N GLU A 194 2.63 -5.38 15.70
CA GLU A 194 3.22 -4.10 15.30
C GLU A 194 3.36 -4.07 13.76
N PRO A 195 2.79 -3.06 13.07
CA PRO A 195 2.91 -2.93 11.60
C PRO A 195 4.34 -2.94 11.06
N GLU A 196 5.31 -2.51 11.88
CA GLU A 196 6.75 -2.50 11.54
C GLU A 196 7.33 -3.91 11.36
N MET A 197 6.67 -4.95 11.88
CA MET A 197 7.08 -6.34 11.70
C MET A 197 7.11 -6.77 10.23
N ARG A 198 6.33 -6.11 9.35
CA ARG A 198 6.34 -6.39 7.91
C ARG A 198 7.66 -6.00 7.24
N LEU A 199 8.37 -5.00 7.77
CA LEU A 199 9.57 -4.44 7.15
C LEU A 199 10.76 -5.41 7.22
N TYR A 200 10.79 -6.35 8.15
CA TYR A 200 11.86 -7.36 8.23
C TYR A 200 11.93 -8.25 6.98
N THR A 201 10.81 -8.44 6.27
CA THR A 201 10.77 -9.22 5.02
C THR A 201 11.43 -8.47 3.86
N LEU A 202 11.69 -7.17 3.97
CA LEU A 202 12.20 -6.33 2.88
C LEU A 202 13.71 -6.46 2.63
N HIS A 203 14.49 -7.05 3.54
CA HIS A 203 15.94 -7.17 3.36
C HIS A 203 16.33 -7.96 2.11
N LEU A 204 15.63 -9.07 1.83
CA LEU A 204 15.91 -9.89 0.66
C LEU A 204 15.47 -9.18 -0.65
N PRO A 205 14.22 -8.71 -0.79
CA PRO A 205 13.78 -7.90 -1.93
C PRO A 205 14.66 -6.67 -2.21
N ALA A 206 15.19 -6.04 -1.16
CA ALA A 206 16.10 -4.90 -1.28
C ALA A 206 17.39 -5.23 -2.03
N LEU A 207 17.98 -6.39 -1.73
CA LEU A 207 19.18 -6.88 -2.41
C LEU A 207 18.88 -7.27 -3.86
N PHE A 208 17.75 -7.93 -4.11
CA PHE A 208 17.33 -8.28 -5.48
C PHE A 208 17.02 -7.05 -6.33
N MET A 209 16.38 -6.02 -5.77
CA MET A 209 16.10 -4.77 -6.47
C MET A 209 17.39 -4.09 -6.94
N SER A 210 18.33 -3.94 -6.01
CA SER A 210 19.58 -3.22 -6.25
C SER A 210 20.53 -4.02 -7.13
N GLY A 211 20.65 -5.33 -6.87
CA GLY A 211 21.40 -6.25 -7.72
C GLY A 211 20.82 -6.36 -9.12
N GLY A 212 19.48 -6.33 -9.25
CA GLY A 212 18.78 -6.33 -10.53
C GLY A 212 19.08 -5.09 -11.37
N LEU A 213 19.11 -3.91 -10.75
CA LEU A 213 19.51 -2.66 -11.43
C LEU A 213 20.95 -2.71 -11.95
N ILE A 214 21.89 -3.13 -11.10
CA ILE A 214 23.30 -3.26 -11.48
C ILE A 214 23.46 -4.30 -12.59
N MET A 215 22.83 -5.46 -12.43
CA MET A 215 22.85 -6.53 -13.43
C MET A 215 22.28 -6.03 -14.76
N PHE A 216 21.15 -5.32 -14.75
CA PHE A 216 20.55 -4.76 -15.96
C PHE A 216 21.54 -3.84 -16.69
N GLY A 217 22.14 -2.87 -16.01
CA GLY A 217 23.04 -1.92 -16.65
C GLY A 217 24.38 -2.50 -17.09
N VAL A 218 25.03 -3.31 -16.25
CA VAL A 218 26.33 -3.94 -16.58
C VAL A 218 26.19 -4.92 -17.74
N THR A 219 25.09 -5.69 -17.77
CA THR A 219 24.86 -6.66 -18.85
C THR A 219 24.55 -5.97 -20.18
N LEU A 220 23.85 -4.84 -20.12
CA LEU A 220 23.50 -4.02 -21.26
C LEU A 220 24.70 -3.28 -21.85
N ASP A 221 25.56 -2.70 -21.01
CA ASP A 221 26.78 -1.98 -21.43
C ASP A 221 27.80 -2.91 -22.11
N ARG A 222 27.94 -4.14 -21.60
CA ARG A 222 28.80 -5.17 -22.20
C ARG A 222 28.25 -5.81 -23.47
N GLY A 223 27.03 -5.44 -23.89
CA GLY A 223 26.39 -6.03 -25.07
C GLY A 223 26.13 -7.53 -24.95
N MET A 224 25.94 -8.06 -23.73
CA MET A 224 25.70 -9.50 -23.51
C MET A 224 24.33 -9.92 -24.06
N HIS A 225 24.11 -11.22 -24.27
CA HIS A 225 22.83 -11.73 -24.79
C HIS A 225 21.62 -11.15 -24.01
N TRP A 226 20.56 -10.77 -24.73
CA TRP A 226 19.38 -10.05 -24.20
C TRP A 226 18.70 -10.70 -22.99
N ILE A 227 18.93 -11.99 -22.77
CA ILE A 227 18.43 -12.74 -21.62
C ILE A 227 18.99 -12.20 -20.30
N TYR A 228 20.25 -11.75 -20.27
CA TYR A 228 20.88 -11.26 -19.05
C TYR A 228 20.26 -9.95 -18.54
N PRO A 229 20.09 -8.89 -19.36
CA PRO A 229 19.35 -7.72 -18.91
C PRO A 229 17.89 -8.05 -18.60
N SER A 230 17.29 -9.06 -19.24
CA SER A 230 15.94 -9.54 -18.88
C SER A 230 15.84 -10.15 -17.48
N ILE A 231 16.81 -10.96 -17.09
CA ILE A 231 16.91 -11.50 -15.73
C ILE A 231 17.17 -10.37 -14.72
N GLY A 232 18.04 -9.40 -15.05
CA GLY A 232 18.26 -8.22 -14.21
C GLY A 232 16.97 -7.41 -14.00
N GLY A 233 16.20 -7.20 -15.07
CA GLY A 233 14.88 -6.58 -15.01
C GLY A 233 13.88 -7.38 -14.17
N ALA A 234 13.91 -8.71 -14.22
CA ALA A 234 13.06 -9.57 -13.39
C ALA A 234 13.43 -9.48 -11.89
N PHE A 235 14.71 -9.46 -11.54
CA PHE A 235 15.14 -9.24 -10.15
C PHE A 235 14.75 -7.86 -9.63
N PHE A 236 14.89 -6.83 -10.48
CA PHE A 236 14.36 -5.50 -10.16
C PHE A 236 12.84 -5.53 -9.93
N GLY A 237 12.09 -6.17 -10.83
CA GLY A 237 10.63 -6.31 -10.72
C GLY A 237 10.19 -7.02 -9.44
N PHE A 238 10.90 -8.09 -9.05
CA PHE A 238 10.65 -8.79 -7.79
C PHE A 238 10.77 -7.87 -6.57
N GLY A 239 11.83 -7.06 -6.54
CA GLY A 239 12.01 -6.04 -5.52
C GLY A 239 10.91 -4.99 -5.53
N LEU A 240 10.59 -4.43 -6.70
CA LEU A 240 9.56 -3.41 -6.88
C LEU A 240 8.20 -3.87 -6.34
N GLY A 241 7.75 -5.07 -6.68
CA GLY A 241 6.46 -5.61 -6.23
C GLY A 241 6.41 -5.77 -4.73
N CYS A 242 7.39 -6.47 -4.14
CA CYS A 242 7.40 -6.73 -2.71
C CYS A 242 7.53 -5.45 -1.88
N ILE A 243 8.43 -4.53 -2.27
CA ILE A 243 8.67 -3.29 -1.53
C ILE A 243 7.46 -2.35 -1.65
N GLY A 244 6.85 -2.26 -2.84
CA GLY A 244 5.65 -1.45 -3.06
C GLY A 244 4.49 -1.92 -2.20
N ASP A 245 4.19 -3.22 -2.23
CA ASP A 245 3.07 -3.80 -1.51
C ASP A 245 3.22 -3.67 0.02
N VAL A 246 4.40 -3.98 0.55
CA VAL A 246 4.67 -3.84 1.99
C VAL A 246 4.61 -2.39 2.44
N SER A 247 5.13 -1.45 1.64
CA SER A 247 5.13 -0.01 1.98
C SER A 247 3.71 0.55 2.04
N LEU A 248 2.86 0.19 1.07
CA LEU A 248 1.45 0.61 1.05
C LEU A 248 0.66 -0.04 2.19
N THR A 249 0.90 -1.33 2.45
CA THR A 249 0.25 -2.05 3.56
C THR A 249 0.64 -1.48 4.92
N LEU A 250 1.89 -1.04 5.10
CA LEU A 250 2.34 -0.38 6.32
C LEU A 250 1.55 0.92 6.60
N VAL A 251 1.24 1.70 5.56
CA VAL A 251 0.44 2.92 5.69
C VAL A 251 -1.01 2.58 6.07
N ILE A 252 -1.58 1.55 5.46
CA ILE A 252 -2.94 1.05 5.79
C ILE A 252 -3.00 0.63 7.25
N ASP A 253 -2.05 -0.17 7.70
CA ASP A 253 -2.01 -0.73 9.05
C ASP A 253 -1.68 0.32 10.12
N SER A 254 -0.94 1.38 9.75
CA SER A 254 -0.55 2.44 10.68
C SER A 254 -1.57 3.57 10.79
N TYR A 255 -2.26 3.92 9.70
CA TYR A 255 -3.08 5.13 9.59
C TYR A 255 -4.45 4.89 8.93
N ARG A 256 -5.17 3.85 9.36
CA ARG A 256 -6.44 3.38 8.77
C ARG A 256 -7.46 4.48 8.40
N ASN A 257 -7.67 5.48 9.27
CA ASN A 257 -8.62 6.57 9.02
C ASN A 257 -8.13 7.63 7.99
N LEU A 258 -6.81 7.74 7.80
CA LEU A 258 -6.16 8.71 6.92
C LEU A 258 -5.55 8.06 5.66
N THR A 259 -5.78 6.76 5.43
CA THR A 259 -5.19 6.01 4.31
C THR A 259 -5.43 6.65 2.95
N GLY A 260 -6.64 7.14 2.68
CA GLY A 260 -6.96 7.80 1.40
C GLY A 260 -6.15 9.08 1.15
N ASP A 261 -6.02 9.93 2.18
CA ASP A 261 -5.23 11.15 2.11
C ASP A 261 -3.73 10.84 2.00
N ALA A 262 -3.26 9.84 2.76
CA ALA A 262 -1.88 9.36 2.70
C ALA A 262 -1.51 8.80 1.31
N PHE A 263 -2.37 7.98 0.71
CA PHE A 263 -2.15 7.43 -0.63
C PHE A 263 -2.17 8.48 -1.72
N THR A 264 -2.99 9.51 -1.57
CA THR A 264 -2.99 10.66 -2.48
C THR A 264 -1.65 11.40 -2.41
N GLY A 265 -1.11 11.61 -1.21
CA GLY A 265 0.23 12.20 -1.01
C GLY A 265 1.36 11.34 -1.57
N VAL A 266 1.31 10.03 -1.36
CA VAL A 266 2.25 9.05 -1.92
C VAL A 266 2.22 9.10 -3.45
N ALA A 267 1.04 9.06 -4.06
CA ALA A 267 0.87 9.10 -5.50
C ALA A 267 1.35 10.43 -6.11
N PHE A 268 1.08 11.54 -5.42
CA PHE A 268 1.58 12.85 -5.83
C PHE A 268 3.11 12.87 -5.88
N LEU A 269 3.78 12.49 -4.78
CA LEU A 269 5.25 12.49 -4.72
C LEU A 269 5.86 11.55 -5.77
N ARG A 270 5.28 10.35 -5.91
CA ARG A 270 5.67 9.38 -6.95
C ARG A 270 5.64 10.01 -8.34
N ASN A 271 4.55 10.67 -8.69
CA ASN A 271 4.38 11.25 -10.03
C ASN A 271 5.35 12.42 -10.25
N VAL A 272 5.55 13.29 -9.26
CA VAL A 272 6.50 14.42 -9.36
C VAL A 272 7.91 13.91 -9.66
N ILE A 273 8.39 12.89 -8.93
CA ILE A 273 9.72 12.31 -9.17
C ILE A 273 9.76 11.60 -10.54
N SER A 274 8.72 10.83 -10.88
CA SER A 274 8.66 10.08 -12.13
C SER A 274 8.65 10.97 -13.38
N ILE A 275 8.09 12.19 -13.29
CA ILE A 275 8.13 13.16 -14.38
C ILE A 275 9.53 13.73 -14.59
N GLY A 276 10.27 14.01 -13.50
CA GLY A 276 11.59 14.63 -13.58
C GLY A 276 12.68 13.69 -14.11
N VAL A 277 12.62 12.41 -13.74
CA VAL A 277 13.68 11.42 -14.01
C VAL A 277 14.00 11.25 -15.51
N PRO A 278 13.03 11.06 -16.42
CA PRO A 278 13.29 10.92 -17.86
C PRO A 278 14.15 12.05 -18.47
N PHE A 279 13.95 13.29 -18.03
CA PHE A 279 14.69 14.44 -18.55
C PHE A 279 16.19 14.39 -18.20
N GLY A 280 16.55 13.71 -17.11
CA GLY A 280 17.93 13.56 -16.66
C GLY A 280 18.66 12.34 -17.23
N ILE A 281 17.96 11.37 -17.85
CA ILE A 281 18.58 10.09 -18.25
C ILE A 281 19.62 10.29 -19.35
N THR A 282 19.26 10.96 -20.45
CA THR A 282 20.18 11.19 -21.58
C THR A 282 21.47 11.92 -21.17
N PRO A 283 21.42 13.07 -20.45
CA PRO A 283 22.65 13.72 -20.00
C PRO A 283 23.45 12.85 -19.01
N TRP A 284 22.78 12.10 -18.13
CA TRP A 284 23.46 11.20 -17.17
C TRP A 284 24.23 10.09 -17.88
N ILE A 285 23.63 9.44 -18.88
CA ILE A 285 24.32 8.43 -19.71
C ILE A 285 25.51 9.05 -20.44
N SER A 286 25.36 10.26 -20.99
CA SER A 286 26.44 10.92 -21.74
C SER A 286 27.65 11.29 -20.88
N ASN A 287 27.45 11.56 -19.59
CA ASN A 287 28.51 12.00 -18.69
C ASN A 287 29.18 10.84 -17.94
N SER A 288 28.39 9.93 -17.37
CA SER A 288 28.90 8.83 -16.53
C SER A 288 29.07 7.52 -17.30
N GLY A 289 28.42 7.36 -18.46
CA GLY A 289 28.29 6.08 -19.16
C GLY A 289 27.17 5.22 -18.61
N LEU A 290 26.71 4.25 -19.41
CA LEU A 290 25.56 3.41 -19.10
C LEU A 290 25.82 2.50 -17.88
N GLN A 291 26.99 1.84 -17.84
CA GLN A 291 27.36 0.97 -16.73
C GLN A 291 27.37 1.73 -15.39
N ASN A 292 28.06 2.86 -15.31
CA ASN A 292 28.21 3.60 -14.06
C ASN A 292 26.87 4.19 -13.60
N MET A 293 26.02 4.66 -14.53
CA MET A 293 24.68 5.14 -14.18
C MET A 293 23.85 4.09 -13.44
N PHE A 294 23.87 2.83 -13.89
CA PHE A 294 23.13 1.76 -13.22
C PHE A 294 23.79 1.28 -11.93
N ILE A 295 25.12 1.35 -11.83
CA ILE A 295 25.83 1.11 -10.57
C ILE A 295 25.42 2.15 -9.53
N GLU A 296 25.42 3.43 -9.91
CA GLU A 296 24.93 4.54 -9.08
C GLU A 296 23.47 4.33 -8.68
N CYS A 297 22.59 3.96 -9.62
CA CYS A 297 21.18 3.63 -9.33
C CYS A 297 21.06 2.47 -8.33
N GLY A 298 21.89 1.44 -8.45
CA GLY A 298 21.93 0.32 -7.51
C GLY A 298 22.31 0.75 -6.09
N PHE A 299 23.31 1.62 -5.95
CA PHE A 299 23.70 2.17 -4.65
C PHE A 299 22.66 3.14 -4.06
N ILE A 300 22.04 3.99 -4.90
CA ILE A 300 20.95 4.87 -4.47
C ILE A 300 19.76 4.03 -4.01
N SER A 301 19.43 2.96 -4.74
CA SER A 301 18.41 1.98 -4.34
C SER A 301 18.72 1.40 -2.96
N LEU A 302 19.95 0.92 -2.73
CA LEU A 302 20.37 0.42 -1.41
C LEU A 302 20.30 1.48 -0.31
N LEU A 303 20.66 2.73 -0.60
CA LEU A 303 20.60 3.83 0.36
C LEU A 303 19.16 4.12 0.76
N VAL A 304 18.26 4.24 -0.21
CA VAL A 304 16.82 4.47 0.03
C VAL A 304 16.24 3.29 0.81
N LEU A 305 16.62 2.06 0.46
CA LEU A 305 16.18 0.85 1.18
C LEU A 305 16.75 0.76 2.59
N SER A 306 17.93 1.30 2.85
CA SER A 306 18.53 1.36 4.19
C SER A 306 17.73 2.26 5.13
N LEU A 307 16.96 3.23 4.61
CA LEU A 307 16.03 4.02 5.42
C LEU A 307 14.92 3.14 6.04
N THR A 308 14.61 1.98 5.45
CA THR A 308 13.71 0.97 6.05
C THR A 308 14.19 0.55 7.43
N ILE A 309 15.51 0.38 7.60
CA ILE A 309 16.12 -0.01 8.88
C ILE A 309 15.89 1.08 9.92
N LEU A 310 15.97 2.35 9.53
CA LEU A 310 15.68 3.47 10.43
C LEU A 310 14.21 3.45 10.89
N ILE A 311 13.28 3.13 10.00
CA ILE A 311 11.85 3.01 10.35
C ILE A 311 11.61 1.81 11.27
N ILE A 312 12.29 0.69 11.07
CA ILE A 312 12.20 -0.47 11.98
C ILE A 312 12.63 -0.07 13.41
N LEU A 313 13.68 0.75 13.55
CA LEU A 313 14.22 1.14 14.86
C LEU A 313 13.45 2.29 15.52
N TYR A 314 13.03 3.29 14.74
CA TYR A 314 12.43 4.54 15.25
C TYR A 314 10.93 4.67 14.98
N GLY A 315 10.33 3.82 14.15
CA GLY A 315 8.93 3.87 13.73
C GLY A 315 7.97 3.88 14.91
N LYS A 316 8.14 2.93 15.84
CA LYS A 316 7.32 2.82 17.04
C LYS A 316 7.35 4.09 17.88
N ARG A 317 8.54 4.68 18.05
CA ARG A 317 8.72 5.93 18.83
C ARG A 317 8.06 7.12 18.13
N SER A 318 8.21 7.22 16.81
CA SER A 318 7.60 8.26 16.00
C SER A 318 6.07 8.20 16.08
N ARG A 319 5.50 7.00 15.93
CA ARG A 319 4.05 6.79 16.04
C ARG A 319 3.50 7.07 17.43
N ALA A 320 4.19 6.64 18.48
CA ALA A 320 3.79 6.93 19.85
C ALA A 320 3.75 8.44 20.12
N ARG A 321 4.72 9.20 19.58
CA ARG A 321 4.78 10.67 19.72
C ARG A 321 3.68 11.38 18.92
N LEU A 322 3.31 10.85 17.76
CA LEU A 322 2.35 11.47 16.84
C LEU A 322 0.90 10.98 17.04
N ALA A 323 0.66 10.05 17.96
CA ALA A 323 -0.67 9.58 18.34
C ALA A 323 -1.70 10.70 18.64
N PRO A 324 -1.40 11.77 19.39
CA PRO A 324 -2.37 12.84 19.63
C PRO A 324 -2.73 13.62 18.35
N GLN A 325 -1.77 13.82 17.46
CA GLN A 325 -2.00 14.50 16.18
C GLN A 325 -2.83 13.63 15.24
N TYR A 326 -2.59 12.31 15.23
CA TYR A 326 -3.43 11.35 14.53
C TYR A 326 -4.88 11.38 15.03
N ALA A 327 -5.08 11.38 16.35
CA ALA A 327 -6.42 11.44 16.94
C ALA A 327 -7.14 12.76 16.57
N ALA A 328 -6.45 13.89 16.58
CA ALA A 328 -7.00 15.17 16.16
C ALA A 328 -7.41 15.19 14.68
N MET A 329 -6.54 14.71 13.79
CA MET A 329 -6.82 14.64 12.35
C MET A 329 -7.92 13.63 12.01
N SER A 330 -8.01 12.52 12.76
CA SER A 330 -9.08 11.55 12.57
C SER A 330 -10.46 12.13 12.94
N LYS A 331 -10.56 12.90 14.03
CA LYS A 331 -11.81 13.56 14.43
C LYS A 331 -12.24 14.66 13.46
N TRP A 332 -11.27 15.35 12.88
CA TRP A 332 -11.54 16.37 11.86
C TRP A 332 -12.12 15.81 10.55
N LYS A 333 -12.04 14.50 10.33
CA LYS A 333 -12.66 13.82 9.18
C LYS A 333 -14.08 13.31 9.47
N SER A 334 -14.47 13.15 10.74
CA SER A 334 -15.82 12.70 11.11
C SER A 334 -16.84 13.82 11.24
N ASN A 335 -16.38 15.08 11.29
CA ASN A 335 -17.20 16.30 11.41
C ASN A 335 -17.28 17.03 10.08
#